data_AF-A0A9E4Z5N9-F1
#
_entry.id   AF-A0A9E4Z5N9-F1
#
_cell.length_a   1.000
_cell.length_b   1.000
_cell.length_c   1.000
_cell.angle_alpha   90.00
_cell.angle_beta   90.00
_cell.angle_gamma   90.00
#
_symmetry.space_group_name_H-M   'P 1'
#
loop_
_entity.id
_entity.type
_entity.pdbx_description
1 polymer ?
#
loop_
_entity_poly.entity_id
_entity_poly.type
_entity_poly.pdbx_seq_one_letter_code
_entity_poly.pdbx_strand_id
1 'polypeptide(L)'
;MDEFNKIYIETQKSVNQGTQGFQSARVLTDLSTNKALAVTIWATEADARAAATPSVMDDVMARFGAVLEGPPITEYYEVSADY
;
A
#
# COMPACT_ATOMS: atom_id res chain seq x y z
N MET A 1 -8.97 -1.78 -13.21
CA MET A 1 -8.57 -0.68 -12.32
C MET A 1 -9.64 -0.35 -11.28
N ASP A 2 -10.92 -0.31 -11.62
CA ASP A 2 -11.99 -0.05 -10.63
C ASP A 2 -12.00 -1.05 -9.47
N GLU A 3 -11.93 -2.35 -9.76
CA GLU A 3 -11.90 -3.40 -8.73
C GLU A 3 -10.63 -3.30 -7.86
N PHE A 4 -9.47 -3.05 -8.48
CA PHE A 4 -8.22 -2.82 -7.77
C PHE A 4 -8.33 -1.63 -6.79
N ASN A 5 -8.91 -0.50 -7.24
CA ASN A 5 -9.11 0.69 -6.41
C ASN A 5 -10.06 0.41 -5.23
N LYS A 6 -11.11 -0.38 -5.46
CA LYS A 6 -12.03 -0.80 -4.40
C LYS A 6 -11.32 -1.64 -3.34
N ILE A 7 -10.59 -2.70 -3.76
CA ILE A 7 -9.82 -3.56 -2.86
C ILE A 7 -8.77 -2.73 -2.09
N TYR A 8 -8.14 -1.76 -2.74
CA TYR A 8 -7.19 -0.85 -2.10
C TYR A 8 -7.85 -0.03 -1.00
N ILE A 9 -8.96 0.66 -1.27
CA ILE A 9 -9.66 1.48 -0.27
C ILE A 9 -10.07 0.63 0.94
N GLU A 10 -10.61 -0.57 0.71
CA GLU A 10 -11.01 -1.49 1.78
C GLU A 10 -9.81 -1.97 2.60
N THR A 11 -8.69 -2.29 1.92
CA THR A 11 -7.46 -2.71 2.58
C THR A 11 -6.86 -1.61 3.44
N GLN A 12 -6.78 -0.38 2.94
CA GLN A 12 -6.24 0.74 3.72
C GLN A 12 -7.07 1.00 4.99
N LYS A 13 -8.41 0.96 4.89
CA LYS A 13 -9.30 1.09 6.04
C LYS A 13 -9.12 -0.02 7.07
N SER A 14 -8.82 -1.24 6.63
CA SER A 14 -8.70 -2.41 7.51
C SER A 14 -7.31 -2.57 8.13
N VAL A 15 -6.25 -2.25 7.39
CA VAL A 15 -4.87 -2.62 7.75
C VAL A 15 -4.10 -1.44 8.32
N ASN A 16 -4.32 -0.23 7.80
CA ASN A 16 -3.50 0.93 8.10
C ASN A 16 -4.20 1.96 8.99
N GLN A 17 -5.54 1.99 8.99
CA GLN A 17 -6.28 2.88 9.86
C GLN A 17 -6.08 2.50 11.34
N GLY A 18 -5.41 3.37 12.10
CA GLY A 18 -5.12 3.14 13.52
C GLY A 18 -3.79 2.41 13.78
N THR A 19 -3.04 2.06 12.74
CA THR A 19 -1.70 1.48 12.87
C THR A 19 -0.72 2.55 13.33
N GLN A 20 0.16 2.19 14.26
CA GLN A 20 1.16 3.12 14.79
C GLN A 20 1.99 3.74 13.66
N GLY A 21 2.12 5.07 13.70
CA GLY A 21 2.94 5.81 12.76
C GLY A 21 2.32 5.98 11.36
N PHE A 22 1.20 5.33 11.02
CA PHE A 22 0.56 5.56 9.72
C PHE A 22 -0.03 6.98 9.65
N GLN A 23 0.26 7.71 8.57
CA GLN A 23 -0.21 9.09 8.37
C GLN A 23 -1.17 9.19 7.19
N SER A 24 -0.81 8.63 6.05
CA SER A 24 -1.66 8.68 4.87
C SER A 24 -1.33 7.60 3.84
N ALA A 25 -2.26 7.38 2.91
CA ALA A 25 -2.10 6.48 1.79
C ALA A 25 -2.63 7.12 0.51
N ARG A 26 -1.95 6.88 -0.60
CA ARG A 26 -2.33 7.30 -1.95
C ARG A 26 -2.09 6.13 -2.91
N VAL A 27 -2.97 6.00 -3.89
CA VAL A 27 -2.76 5.07 -5.00
C VAL A 27 -2.81 5.84 -6.31
N LEU A 28 -1.81 5.61 -7.15
CA LEU A 28 -1.69 6.16 -8.49
C LEU A 28 -1.85 5.01 -9.46
N THR A 29 -2.63 5.19 -10.52
CA THR A 29 -2.84 4.17 -11.55
C THR A 29 -2.51 4.73 -12.92
N ASP A 30 -1.81 3.92 -13.72
CA ASP A 30 -1.60 4.15 -15.14
C ASP A 30 -2.49 3.19 -15.92
N LEU A 31 -3.55 3.73 -16.51
CA LEU A 31 -4.52 2.96 -17.29
C LEU A 31 -3.93 2.45 -18.61
N SER A 32 -2.91 3.12 -19.15
CA SER A 32 -2.31 2.75 -20.43
C SER A 32 -1.40 1.53 -20.30
N THR A 33 -0.71 1.40 -19.16
CA THR A 33 0.19 0.27 -18.88
C THR A 33 -0.36 -0.71 -17.86
N ASN A 34 -1.59 -0.50 -17.36
CA ASN A 34 -2.22 -1.26 -16.29
C ASN A 34 -1.34 -1.38 -15.02
N LYS A 35 -0.61 -0.31 -14.67
CA LYS A 35 0.26 -0.27 -13.48
C LYS A 35 -0.41 0.48 -12.34
N ALA A 36 -0.08 0.10 -11.12
CA ALA A 36 -0.48 0.81 -9.92
C ALA A 36 0.73 1.04 -9.00
N LEU A 37 0.76 2.21 -8.37
CA LEU A 37 1.73 2.56 -7.34
C LEU A 37 0.98 2.94 -6.07
N ALA A 38 1.14 2.15 -5.02
CA ALA A 38 0.65 2.47 -3.69
C ALA A 38 1.77 3.16 -2.91
N VAL A 39 1.49 4.39 -2.45
CA VAL A 39 2.39 5.15 -1.57
C VAL A 39 1.72 5.26 -0.21
N THR A 40 2.45 4.92 0.84
CA THR A 40 2.02 5.12 2.22
C THR A 40 3.04 5.99 2.93
N ILE A 41 2.55 6.97 3.71
CA ILE A 41 3.37 7.92 4.45
C ILE A 41 3.28 7.55 5.93
N TRP A 42 4.45 7.51 6.56
CA TRP A 42 4.63 7.04 7.93
C TRP A 42 5.45 8.05 8.74
N ALA A 43 5.25 8.08 10.05
CA ALA A 43 5.99 8.93 10.97
C ALA A 43 7.48 8.56 11.02
N THR A 44 7.81 7.27 10.92
CA THR A 44 9.18 6.78 10.83
C THR A 44 9.27 5.58 9.88
N GLU A 45 10.47 5.34 9.35
CA GLU A 45 10.74 4.10 8.58
C GLU A 45 10.53 2.84 9.43
N ALA A 46 10.82 2.92 10.74
CA ALA A 46 10.63 1.81 11.66
C ALA A 46 9.14 1.43 11.78
N ASP A 47 8.24 2.40 11.87
CA ASP A 47 6.79 2.15 11.89
C ASP A 47 6.32 1.50 10.57
N ALA A 48 6.82 1.99 9.43
CA ALA A 48 6.50 1.42 8.10
C ALA A 48 6.94 -0.05 7.97
N ARG A 49 8.16 -0.36 8.41
CA ARG A 49 8.71 -1.72 8.38
C ARG A 49 8.00 -2.65 9.37
N ALA A 50 7.60 -2.15 10.53
CA ALA A 50 6.84 -2.92 11.50
C ALA A 50 5.43 -3.27 10.99
N ALA A 51 4.82 -2.41 10.17
CA ALA A 51 3.53 -2.67 9.54
C ALA A 51 3.62 -3.66 8.36
N ALA A 52 4.75 -3.69 7.65
CA ALA A 52 4.98 -4.56 6.49
C ALA A 52 5.50 -5.96 6.88
N THR A 53 4.81 -6.64 7.79
CA THR A 53 5.19 -8.02 8.16
C THR A 53 4.86 -9.00 7.03
N PRO A 54 5.54 -10.17 6.97
CA PRO A 54 5.21 -11.21 6.00
C PRO A 54 3.74 -11.62 6.05
N SER A 55 3.14 -11.74 7.24
CA SER A 55 1.72 -12.10 7.39
C SER A 55 0.78 -11.04 6.83
N VAL A 56 1.11 -9.75 7.02
CA VAL A 56 0.33 -8.65 6.43
C VAL A 56 0.46 -8.67 4.90
N MET A 57 1.66 -8.94 4.37
CA MET A 57 1.86 -9.05 2.94
C MET A 57 1.10 -10.24 2.34
N ASP A 58 1.08 -11.39 3.02
CA ASP A 58 0.30 -12.55 2.62
C ASP A 58 -1.21 -12.23 2.57
N ASP A 59 -1.74 -11.55 3.59
CA ASP A 59 -3.14 -11.12 3.64
C ASP A 59 -3.48 -10.12 2.52
N VAL A 60 -2.58 -9.18 2.24
CA VAL A 60 -2.72 -8.25 1.11
C VAL A 60 -2.71 -9.02 -0.20
N MET A 61 -1.77 -9.95 -0.40
CA MET A 61 -1.71 -10.78 -1.60
C MET A 61 -2.95 -11.65 -1.78
N ALA A 62 -3.52 -12.18 -0.70
CA ALA A 62 -4.77 -12.91 -0.74
C ALA A 62 -5.95 -12.04 -1.21
N ARG A 63 -6.02 -10.78 -0.77
CA ARG A 63 -7.05 -9.82 -1.19
C ARG A 63 -6.89 -9.38 -2.66
N PHE A 64 -5.64 -9.24 -3.10
CA PHE A 64 -5.31 -8.74 -4.44
C PHE A 64 -5.05 -9.82 -5.49
N GLY A 65 -5.08 -11.11 -5.13
CA GLY A 65 -4.69 -12.22 -6.00
C GLY A 65 -5.48 -12.36 -7.30
N ALA A 66 -6.68 -11.80 -7.38
CA ALA A 66 -7.48 -11.78 -8.61
C ALA A 66 -7.15 -10.61 -9.57
N VAL A 67 -6.42 -9.60 -9.09
CA VAL A 67 -6.19 -8.34 -9.82
C VAL A 67 -4.72 -8.01 -10.03
N LEU A 68 -3.79 -8.69 -9.33
CA LEU A 68 -2.35 -8.55 -9.50
C LEU A 68 -1.76 -9.73 -10.26
N GLU A 69 -0.81 -9.44 -11.15
CA GLU A 69 -0.03 -10.46 -11.87
C GLU A 69 1.04 -11.11 -10.98
N GLY A 70 1.34 -10.51 -9.83
CA GLY A 70 2.35 -10.98 -8.88
C GLY A 70 2.48 -10.04 -7.68
N PRO A 71 3.39 -10.36 -6.74
CA PRO A 71 3.62 -9.50 -5.58
C PRO A 71 4.16 -8.12 -5.99
N PRO A 72 3.73 -7.04 -5.30
CA PRO A 72 4.26 -5.72 -5.57
C PRO A 72 5.73 -5.64 -5.15
N ILE A 73 6.51 -4.86 -5.90
CA ILE A 73 7.82 -4.41 -5.44
C ILE A 73 7.60 -3.39 -4.32
N THR A 74 8.31 -3.56 -3.20
CA THR A 74 8.23 -2.65 -2.05
C THR A 74 9.56 -1.94 -1.87
N GLU A 75 9.52 -0.62 -1.88
CA GLU A 75 10.66 0.26 -1.66
C GLU A 75 10.34 1.27 -0.55
N TYR A 76 11.37 1.73 0.16
CA TYR A 76 11.25 2.68 1.26
C TYR A 76 12.05 3.93 0.91
N TYR A 77 11.42 5.09 1.07
CA TYR A 77 12.02 6.39 0.78
C TYR A 77 11.77 7.36 1.93
N GLU A 78 12.68 8.29 2.11
CA GLU A 78 12.48 9.44 2.98
C GLU A 78 11.66 10.51 2.24
N VAL A 79 10.66 11.08 2.91
CA VAL A 79 9.95 12.25 2.39
C VAL A 79 10.83 13.49 2.63
N SER A 80 11.65 13.84 1.65
CA SER A 80 12.56 14.99 1.76
C SER A 80 11.85 16.35 1.61
N ALA A 81 10.63 16.37 1.05
CA ALA A 81 9.79 17.56 0.89
C ALA A 81 8.30 17.18 0.80
N ASP A 82 7.44 17.97 1.44
CA ASP A 82 5.97 17.85 1.41
C ASP A 82 5.35 19.26 1.59
N TYR A 83 4.13 19.53 1.09
CA TYR A 83 3.50 20.86 1.08
C TYR A 83 2.06 20.89 1.59
#